data_AF-D8UGC4-F1
#
_entry.id   AF-D8UGC4-F1
#
_cell.length_a   1.000
_cell.length_b   1.000
_cell.length_c   1.000
_cell.angle_alpha   90.00
_cell.angle_beta   90.00
_cell.angle_gamma   90.00
#
_symmetry.space_group_name_H-M   'P 1'
#
loop_
_entity.id
_entity.type
_entity.pdbx_description
1 polymer ?
#
loop_
_entity_poly.entity_id
_entity_poly.type
_entity_poly.pdbx_seq_one_letter_code
_entity_poly.pdbx_strand_id
1 'polypeptide(L)'
;MAETAQPPEESNVCVAVKIRPLVASEIDDGCRESLFVTPGCPQVSTGQHTFTYDHVFGEGGTAPDQLYARCIAPLVDGLFKGYNATVFAYGQTGSGKTFTMGSEYRPGARCRGVIPDTINDIFNRIDAAKDRAITVRVSFVEIHKEEVKDLLLPASNGPRPAVTIRETPNGDVSLYGAVEREVRSREEMAEVLELGTLCRSTASTNMNNRSSRSHAIFTITMEQRRQEVEGVEDFLGAKMHLVDLAGSERAKRTKAEGARLREGIHINRGLLALGNVINAIVDNHKHVPYRDSKLTRLLQDSLGGNSRTVMIACVSPADSNFEESLNTLRYADRARHIRNKPVVNRDPVAAQLAVLRNTIAQLK
;
A
#
# COMPACT_ATOMS: atom_id res chain seq x y z
N MET A 1 -31.56 17.81 13.03
CA MET A 1 -31.51 16.99 11.81
C MET A 1 -30.65 15.79 12.13
N ALA A 2 -31.21 14.59 12.06
CA ALA A 2 -30.55 13.35 12.43
C ALA A 2 -29.33 13.10 11.53
N GLU A 3 -28.14 12.97 12.10
CA GLU A 3 -27.02 12.33 11.41
C GLU A 3 -27.29 10.81 11.50
N THR A 4 -28.16 10.34 10.61
CA THR A 4 -28.34 8.91 10.34
C THR A 4 -26.96 8.29 10.19
N ALA A 5 -26.67 7.24 10.97
CA ALA A 5 -25.48 6.41 10.75
C ALA A 5 -25.42 6.08 9.25
N GLN A 6 -24.48 6.69 8.55
CA GLN A 6 -24.36 6.52 7.11
C GLN A 6 -24.24 5.02 6.83
N PRO A 7 -24.95 4.49 5.82
CA PRO A 7 -24.74 3.11 5.39
C PRO A 7 -23.24 2.91 5.15
N PRO A 8 -22.67 1.74 5.51
CA PRO A 8 -21.25 1.49 5.33
C PRO A 8 -20.88 1.81 3.87
N GLU A 9 -19.92 2.70 3.69
CA GLU A 9 -19.46 3.12 2.38
C GLU A 9 -18.87 1.88 1.69
N GLU A 10 -19.56 1.33 0.68
CA GLU A 10 -18.98 0.29 -0.15
C GLU A 10 -18.07 0.98 -1.16
N SER A 11 -16.76 0.73 -1.03
CA SER A 11 -15.76 1.28 -1.95
C SER A 11 -15.06 0.14 -2.68
N ASN A 12 -15.09 0.17 -4.01
CA ASN A 12 -14.23 -0.72 -4.79
C ASN A 12 -12.76 -0.35 -4.60
N VAL A 13 -11.87 -1.33 -4.71
CA VAL A 13 -10.44 -1.06 -4.82
C VAL A 13 -10.19 -0.25 -6.09
N CYS A 14 -9.59 0.93 -5.94
CA CYS A 14 -9.19 1.77 -7.06
C CYS A 14 -7.91 1.23 -7.69
N VAL A 15 -7.90 1.07 -9.01
CA VAL A 15 -6.76 0.51 -9.75
C VAL A 15 -6.20 1.54 -10.71
N ALA A 16 -4.94 1.91 -10.47
CA ALA A 16 -4.15 2.78 -11.32
C ALA A 16 -3.07 1.99 -12.04
N VAL A 17 -3.08 1.98 -13.37
CA VAL A 17 -1.98 1.41 -14.16
C VAL A 17 -0.96 2.50 -14.46
N LYS A 18 0.32 2.21 -14.20
CA LYS A 18 1.44 3.09 -14.53
C LYS A 18 2.38 2.38 -15.51
N ILE A 19 2.41 2.87 -16.74
CA ILE A 19 3.32 2.44 -17.79
C ILE A 19 4.54 3.35 -17.73
N ARG A 20 5.72 2.79 -17.44
CA ARG A 20 6.97 3.55 -17.50
C ARG A 20 7.47 3.66 -18.94
N PRO A 21 8.34 4.62 -19.28
CA PRO A 21 9.06 4.61 -20.56
C PRO A 21 9.97 3.38 -20.68
N LEU A 22 10.38 3.05 -21.90
CA LEU A 22 11.46 2.08 -22.15
C LEU A 22 12.75 2.52 -21.43
N VAL A 23 13.43 1.58 -20.77
CA VAL A 23 14.73 1.85 -20.14
C VAL A 23 15.87 1.61 -21.12
N ALA A 24 17.04 2.21 -20.86
CA ALA A 24 18.22 2.11 -21.73
C ALA A 24 18.55 0.65 -22.13
N SER A 25 18.54 -0.29 -21.17
CA SER A 25 18.80 -1.69 -21.46
C SER A 25 17.79 -2.32 -22.41
N GLU A 26 16.51 -1.93 -22.34
CA GLU A 26 15.47 -2.43 -23.26
C GLU A 26 15.66 -1.83 -24.66
N ILE A 27 16.09 -0.57 -24.75
CA ILE A 27 16.38 0.11 -26.02
C ILE A 27 17.62 -0.52 -26.67
N ASP A 28 18.68 -0.76 -25.89
CA ASP A 28 19.93 -1.39 -26.33
C ASP A 28 19.69 -2.83 -26.81
N ASP A 29 18.76 -3.56 -26.17
CA ASP A 29 18.32 -4.90 -26.57
C ASP A 29 17.37 -4.87 -27.80
N GLY A 30 17.02 -3.69 -28.32
CA GLY A 30 16.16 -3.53 -29.49
C GLY A 30 14.67 -3.79 -29.23
N CYS A 31 14.22 -3.71 -27.98
CA CYS A 31 12.82 -3.93 -27.61
C CYS A 31 11.91 -2.84 -28.22
N ARG A 32 10.67 -3.23 -28.50
CA ARG A 32 9.62 -2.31 -28.99
C ARG A 32 8.51 -2.15 -27.97
N GLU A 33 7.75 -1.07 -28.10
CA GLU A 33 6.54 -0.89 -27.30
C GLU A 33 5.44 -1.87 -27.73
N SER A 34 4.86 -2.53 -26.73
CA SER A 34 3.83 -3.56 -26.87
C SER A 34 2.51 -3.20 -26.16
N LEU A 35 2.48 -2.06 -25.46
CA LEU A 35 1.33 -1.54 -24.73
C LEU A 35 0.96 -0.17 -25.27
N PHE A 36 -0.33 0.03 -25.55
CA PHE A 36 -0.84 1.27 -26.11
C PHE A 36 -1.96 1.82 -25.23
N VAL A 37 -1.92 3.12 -24.92
CA VAL A 37 -2.99 3.79 -24.17
C VAL A 37 -3.93 4.48 -25.14
N THR A 38 -5.24 4.29 -24.96
CA THR A 38 -6.24 5.01 -25.76
C THR A 38 -6.33 6.46 -25.30
N PRO A 39 -6.05 7.46 -26.15
CA PRO A 39 -6.06 8.86 -25.74
C PRO A 39 -7.41 9.29 -25.15
N GLY A 40 -7.37 9.94 -23.99
CA GLY A 40 -8.58 10.43 -23.30
C GLY A 40 -9.41 9.35 -22.58
N CYS A 41 -9.03 8.07 -22.68
CA CYS A 41 -9.69 6.96 -21.99
C CYS A 41 -8.70 6.25 -21.06
N PRO A 42 -9.11 5.78 -19.87
CA PRO A 42 -8.25 4.99 -18.99
C PRO A 42 -8.18 3.53 -19.47
N GLN A 43 -7.79 3.33 -20.73
CA GLN A 43 -7.74 2.03 -21.39
C GLN A 43 -6.33 1.70 -21.87
N VAL A 44 -5.91 0.45 -21.63
CA VAL A 44 -4.64 -0.10 -22.08
C VAL A 44 -4.93 -1.25 -23.04
N SER A 45 -4.38 -1.16 -24.25
CA SER A 45 -4.44 -2.19 -25.28
C SER A 45 -3.10 -2.89 -25.43
N THR A 46 -3.14 -4.23 -25.49
CA THR A 46 -1.99 -5.09 -25.76
C THR A 46 -1.97 -5.58 -27.22
N GLY A 47 -2.80 -4.98 -28.08
CA GLY A 47 -3.09 -5.44 -29.45
C GLY A 47 -4.06 -6.62 -29.50
N GLN A 48 -4.02 -7.54 -28.54
CA GLN A 48 -4.93 -8.69 -28.44
C GLN A 48 -6.05 -8.51 -27.42
N HIS A 49 -5.79 -7.72 -26.37
CA HIS A 49 -6.72 -7.49 -25.28
C HIS A 49 -6.77 -6.00 -24.97
N THR A 50 -7.94 -5.52 -24.54
CA THR A 50 -8.14 -4.16 -24.06
C THR A 50 -8.66 -4.22 -22.64
N PHE A 51 -8.01 -3.49 -21.74
CA PHE A 51 -8.36 -3.42 -20.33
C PHE A 51 -8.76 -1.99 -19.97
N THR A 52 -9.74 -1.83 -19.09
CA THR A 52 -10.20 -0.51 -18.61
C THR A 52 -10.00 -0.41 -17.11
N TYR A 53 -9.30 0.63 -16.66
CA TYR A 53 -8.97 0.87 -15.26
C TYR A 53 -9.57 2.20 -14.80
N ASP A 54 -9.40 2.53 -13.52
CA ASP A 54 -9.86 3.81 -12.99
C ASP A 54 -8.91 4.93 -13.46
N HIS A 55 -7.60 4.64 -13.50
CA HIS A 55 -6.60 5.56 -14.05
C HIS A 55 -5.50 4.82 -14.83
N VAL A 56 -5.01 5.45 -15.89
CA VAL A 56 -3.84 5.01 -16.66
C VAL A 56 -2.86 6.17 -16.79
N PHE A 57 -1.63 5.95 -16.33
CA PHE A 57 -0.53 6.90 -16.32
C PHE A 57 0.59 6.42 -17.25
N GLY A 58 1.23 7.35 -17.95
CA GLY A 58 2.32 7.06 -18.90
C GLY A 58 2.08 7.75 -20.24
N GLU A 59 2.86 7.35 -21.24
CA GLU A 59 2.73 7.87 -22.60
C GLU A 59 1.35 7.55 -23.19
N GLY A 60 0.67 8.56 -23.74
CA GLY A 60 -0.72 8.47 -24.20
C GLY A 60 -1.80 8.50 -23.10
N GLY A 61 -1.41 8.42 -21.83
CA GLY A 61 -2.30 8.46 -20.66
C GLY A 61 -2.25 9.78 -19.89
N THR A 62 -2.60 9.73 -18.61
CA THR A 62 -2.43 10.86 -17.69
C THR A 62 -0.95 11.04 -17.35
N ALA A 63 -0.50 12.28 -17.21
CA ALA A 63 0.87 12.58 -16.81
C ALA A 63 1.22 11.93 -15.45
N PRO A 64 2.38 11.27 -15.30
CA PRO A 64 2.73 10.52 -14.08
C PRO A 64 2.79 11.35 -12.79
N ASP A 65 2.98 12.66 -12.88
CA ASP A 65 2.99 13.61 -11.76
C ASP A 65 1.59 13.79 -11.12
N GLN A 66 0.53 13.54 -11.89
CA GLN A 66 -0.85 13.62 -11.42
C GLN A 66 -1.28 12.39 -10.61
N LEU A 67 -0.44 11.34 -10.53
CA LEU A 67 -0.75 10.10 -9.82
C LEU A 67 -1.11 10.36 -8.36
N TYR A 68 -0.30 11.19 -7.68
CA TYR A 68 -0.54 11.53 -6.29
C TYR A 68 -1.88 12.25 -6.10
N ALA A 69 -2.10 13.33 -6.86
CA ALA A 69 -3.29 14.16 -6.74
C ALA A 69 -4.58 13.39 -7.02
N ARG A 70 -4.59 12.47 -8.00
CA ARG A 70 -5.78 11.72 -8.38
C ARG A 70 -6.06 10.51 -7.50
N CYS A 71 -5.01 9.77 -7.10
CA CYS A 71 -5.20 8.47 -6.44
C CYS A 71 -4.93 8.53 -4.93
N ILE A 72 -3.98 9.36 -4.49
CA ILE A 72 -3.43 9.28 -3.14
C ILE A 72 -3.97 10.40 -2.23
N ALA A 73 -4.07 11.63 -2.74
CA ALA A 73 -4.60 12.76 -1.97
C ALA A 73 -6.01 12.49 -1.39
N PRO A 74 -6.96 11.83 -2.09
CA PRO A 74 -8.26 11.45 -1.52
C PRO A 74 -8.16 10.43 -0.36
N LEU A 75 -7.11 9.60 -0.34
CA LEU A 75 -6.86 8.70 0.79
C LEU A 75 -6.32 9.45 2.00
N VAL A 76 -5.47 10.45 1.78
CA VAL A 76 -5.02 11.35 2.86
C VAL A 76 -6.21 12.13 3.42
N ASP A 77 -7.13 12.62 2.57
CA ASP A 77 -8.40 13.20 3.05
C ASP A 77 -9.18 12.24 3.95
N GLY A 78 -9.23 10.96 3.57
CA GLY A 78 -9.85 9.89 4.34
C GLY A 78 -9.15 9.66 5.68
N LEU A 79 -7.82 9.67 5.70
CA LEU A 79 -7.00 9.51 6.90
C LEU A 79 -7.36 10.58 7.96
N PHE A 80 -7.49 11.85 7.55
CA PHE A 80 -7.91 12.94 8.46
C PHE A 80 -9.38 12.88 8.89
N LYS A 81 -10.18 12.01 8.25
CA LYS A 81 -11.57 11.72 8.62
C LYS A 81 -11.69 10.47 9.49
N GLY A 82 -10.61 9.74 9.74
CA GLY A 82 -10.60 8.50 10.53
C GLY A 82 -10.73 7.22 9.72
N TYR A 83 -10.56 7.25 8.39
CA TYR A 83 -10.59 6.06 7.56
C TYR A 83 -9.21 5.43 7.43
N ASN A 84 -9.17 4.09 7.48
CA ASN A 84 -7.96 3.36 7.09
C ASN A 84 -7.76 3.46 5.58
N ALA A 85 -6.49 3.48 5.17
CA ALA A 85 -6.10 3.54 3.77
C ALA A 85 -4.97 2.55 3.46
N THR A 86 -4.92 2.08 2.23
CA THR A 86 -3.79 1.26 1.77
C THR A 86 -3.45 1.59 0.33
N VAL A 87 -2.17 1.81 0.08
CA VAL A 87 -1.61 1.96 -1.27
C VAL A 87 -0.57 0.88 -1.45
N PHE A 88 -0.71 0.04 -2.47
CA PHE A 88 0.30 -0.95 -2.79
C PHE A 88 0.71 -0.92 -4.25
N ALA A 89 2.02 -0.95 -4.50
CA ALA A 89 2.58 -1.07 -5.84
C ALA A 89 2.83 -2.53 -6.20
N TYR A 90 2.35 -2.96 -7.37
CA TYR A 90 2.43 -4.33 -7.86
C TYR A 90 2.92 -4.41 -9.31
N GLY A 91 3.62 -5.48 -9.66
CA GLY A 91 4.16 -5.72 -11.00
C GLY A 91 5.55 -6.38 -10.98
N GLN A 92 6.11 -6.67 -12.15
CA GLN A 92 7.41 -7.34 -12.25
C GLN A 92 8.57 -6.48 -11.71
N THR A 93 9.70 -7.10 -11.43
CA THR A 93 10.96 -6.40 -11.16
C THR A 93 11.34 -5.50 -12.31
N GLY A 94 11.79 -4.28 -11.97
CA GLY A 94 12.12 -3.26 -12.95
C GLY A 94 10.92 -2.55 -13.58
N SER A 95 9.67 -2.84 -13.17
CA SER A 95 8.49 -2.10 -13.70
C SER A 95 8.28 -0.72 -13.08
N GLY A 96 9.00 -0.39 -12.00
CA GLY A 96 8.96 0.93 -11.35
C GLY A 96 8.13 1.01 -10.06
N LYS A 97 7.87 -0.10 -9.38
CA LYS A 97 7.17 -0.13 -8.06
C LYS A 97 7.84 0.78 -7.02
N THR A 98 9.10 0.46 -6.68
CA THR A 98 9.91 1.19 -5.71
C THR A 98 10.12 2.66 -6.09
N PHE A 99 10.33 2.93 -7.38
CA PHE A 99 10.40 4.30 -7.91
C PHE A 99 9.09 5.07 -7.70
N THR A 100 7.94 4.42 -7.92
CA THR A 100 6.62 5.04 -7.75
C THR A 100 6.30 5.27 -6.28
N MET A 101 6.60 4.29 -5.42
CA MET A 101 6.41 4.44 -3.99
C MET A 101 7.39 5.46 -3.37
N GLY A 102 8.55 5.69 -3.98
CA GLY A 102 9.57 6.57 -3.43
C GLY A 102 10.25 6.01 -2.19
N SER A 103 10.29 4.67 -2.06
CA SER A 103 10.86 3.98 -0.89
C SER A 103 12.40 3.91 -0.90
N GLU A 104 13.05 4.45 -1.95
CA GLU A 104 14.51 4.63 -2.02
C GLU A 104 14.87 6.11 -1.80
N TYR A 105 14.33 6.69 -0.73
CA TYR A 105 14.59 8.09 -0.38
C TYR A 105 16.11 8.31 -0.15
N ARG A 106 16.67 9.38 -0.74
CA ARG A 106 18.07 9.80 -0.54
C ARG A 106 18.13 11.28 -0.14
N PRO A 107 18.94 11.64 0.88
CA PRO A 107 19.16 13.04 1.25
C PRO A 107 19.65 13.89 0.08
N GLY A 108 19.09 15.10 -0.06
CA GLY A 108 19.53 16.10 -1.05
C GLY A 108 19.00 15.91 -2.48
N ALA A 109 18.37 14.77 -2.79
CA ALA A 109 17.59 14.63 -4.00
C ALA A 109 16.16 15.18 -3.76
N ARG A 110 15.59 15.89 -4.75
CA ARG A 110 14.12 16.13 -4.78
C ARG A 110 13.43 14.78 -5.00
N CYS A 111 13.36 13.95 -3.97
CA CYS A 111 12.72 12.65 -4.02
C CYS A 111 11.21 12.83 -4.10
N ARG A 112 10.66 12.63 -5.30
CA ARG A 112 9.23 12.49 -5.53
C ARG A 112 8.83 11.02 -5.45
N GLY A 113 7.59 10.78 -5.06
CA GLY A 113 7.03 9.44 -4.93
C GLY A 113 5.90 9.43 -3.92
N VAL A 114 5.10 8.37 -3.93
CA VAL A 114 3.89 8.27 -3.10
C VAL A 114 4.21 8.50 -1.62
N ILE A 115 5.26 7.90 -1.06
CA ILE A 115 5.60 8.03 0.36
C ILE A 115 6.08 9.45 0.70
N PRO A 116 7.13 10.02 0.04
CA PRO A 116 7.54 11.40 0.33
C PRO A 116 6.44 12.44 0.15
N ASP A 117 5.63 12.31 -0.90
CA ASP A 117 4.54 13.24 -1.17
C ASP A 117 3.42 13.10 -0.11
N THR A 118 3.16 11.88 0.37
CA THR A 118 2.24 11.63 1.50
C THR A 118 2.72 12.26 2.80
N ILE A 119 4.02 12.14 3.12
CA ILE A 119 4.61 12.78 4.30
C ILE A 119 4.41 14.30 4.23
N ASN A 120 4.72 14.90 3.08
CA ASN A 120 4.55 16.34 2.87
C ASN A 120 3.09 16.78 3.02
N ASP A 121 2.14 16.06 2.40
CA ASP A 121 0.71 16.41 2.47
C ASP A 121 0.16 16.30 3.90
N ILE A 122 0.50 15.23 4.62
CA ILE A 122 0.07 15.03 6.01
C ILE A 122 0.55 16.21 6.89
N PHE A 123 1.84 16.54 6.87
CA PHE A 123 2.35 17.61 7.73
C PHE A 123 1.90 19.00 7.28
N ASN A 124 1.77 19.26 5.97
CA ASN A 124 1.17 20.52 5.49
C ASN A 124 -0.25 20.73 6.05
N ARG A 125 -1.05 19.67 6.14
CA ARG A 125 -2.41 19.72 6.71
C ARG A 125 -2.41 19.84 8.22
N ILE A 126 -1.48 19.18 8.92
CA ILE A 126 -1.30 19.34 10.37
C ILE A 126 -0.94 20.79 10.69
N ASP A 127 0.05 21.35 9.98
CA ASP A 127 0.49 22.74 10.15
C ASP A 127 -0.64 23.75 9.87
N ALA A 128 -1.52 23.45 8.91
CA ALA A 128 -2.70 24.25 8.61
C ALA A 128 -3.82 24.08 9.65
N ALA A 129 -3.96 22.89 10.23
CA ALA A 129 -4.98 22.55 11.21
C ALA A 129 -4.53 22.92 12.64
N LYS A 130 -4.48 24.22 12.94
CA LYS A 130 -4.02 24.78 14.23
C LYS A 130 -4.81 24.34 15.50
N ASP A 131 -5.92 23.61 15.36
CA ASP A 131 -6.92 23.38 16.43
C ASP A 131 -7.20 21.88 16.72
N ARG A 132 -6.33 20.96 16.27
CA ARG A 132 -6.45 19.52 16.56
C ARG A 132 -5.17 18.98 17.19
N ALA A 133 -5.30 18.30 18.33
CA ALA A 133 -4.20 17.49 18.86
C ALA A 133 -4.11 16.21 18.02
N ILE A 134 -3.15 16.20 17.09
CA ILE A 134 -2.88 15.08 16.18
C ILE A 134 -1.55 14.46 16.60
N THR A 135 -1.57 13.16 16.86
CA THR A 135 -0.36 12.35 17.08
C THR A 135 -0.13 11.45 15.88
N VAL A 136 1.09 11.45 15.35
CA VAL A 136 1.48 10.59 14.23
C VAL A 136 2.58 9.64 14.69
N ARG A 137 2.37 8.35 14.47
CA ARG A 137 3.35 7.29 14.69
C ARG A 137 3.62 6.55 13.39
N VAL A 138 4.84 6.05 13.25
CA VAL A 138 5.28 5.31 12.06
C VAL A 138 5.93 3.99 12.44
N SER A 139 5.65 2.97 11.64
CA SER A 139 6.38 1.70 11.66
C SER A 139 6.81 1.34 10.25
N PHE A 140 7.94 0.63 10.14
CA PHE A 140 8.43 0.20 8.84
C PHE A 140 8.95 -1.23 8.93
N VAL A 141 8.32 -2.14 8.19
CA VAL A 141 8.66 -3.56 8.22
C VAL A 141 8.97 -4.11 6.83
N GLU A 142 9.82 -5.12 6.78
CA GLU A 142 10.14 -5.92 5.60
C GLU A 142 9.60 -7.35 5.82
N ILE A 143 8.85 -7.88 4.86
CA ILE A 143 8.52 -9.30 4.80
C ILE A 143 9.43 -9.96 3.77
N HIS A 144 10.30 -10.86 4.23
CA HIS A 144 11.19 -11.64 3.38
C HIS A 144 11.17 -13.10 3.84
N LYS A 145 10.88 -14.05 2.92
CA LYS A 145 10.79 -15.49 3.23
C LYS A 145 9.81 -15.81 4.39
N GLU A 146 8.65 -15.15 4.42
CA GLU A 146 7.64 -15.28 5.48
C GLU A 146 8.10 -14.87 6.90
N GLU A 147 9.26 -14.23 7.02
CA GLU A 147 9.73 -13.58 8.23
C GLU A 147 9.46 -12.07 8.17
N VAL A 148 8.94 -11.52 9.26
CA VAL A 148 8.70 -10.08 9.41
C VAL A 148 9.87 -9.47 10.16
N LYS A 149 10.58 -8.55 9.51
CA LYS A 149 11.73 -7.84 10.05
C LYS A 149 11.38 -6.37 10.23
N ASP A 150 11.64 -5.86 11.42
CA ASP A 150 11.58 -4.42 11.69
C ASP A 150 12.77 -3.70 11.03
N LEU A 151 12.47 -2.69 10.19
CA LEU A 151 13.46 -1.87 9.51
C LEU A 151 13.87 -0.63 10.33
N LEU A 152 13.15 -0.31 11.40
CA LEU A 152 13.48 0.82 12.29
C LEU A 152 14.50 0.44 13.37
N LEU A 153 14.75 -0.85 13.55
CA LEU A 153 15.80 -1.36 14.42
C LEU A 153 17.11 -1.56 13.65
N PRO A 154 18.22 -0.95 14.10
CA PRO A 154 19.52 -1.15 13.47
C PRO A 154 19.91 -2.63 13.50
N ALA A 155 20.78 -3.03 12.56
CA ALA A 155 21.34 -4.37 12.56
C ALA A 155 22.33 -4.55 13.71
N SER A 156 21.81 -4.79 14.92
CA SER A 156 22.61 -5.20 16.07
C SER A 156 22.86 -6.72 16.01
N ASN A 157 24.00 -7.15 16.59
CA ASN A 157 24.38 -8.56 16.73
C ASN A 157 23.62 -9.30 17.85
N GLY A 158 22.55 -8.72 18.40
CA GLY A 158 21.75 -9.28 19.48
C GLY A 158 20.43 -9.93 19.01
N PRO A 159 19.74 -10.68 19.89
CA PRO A 159 18.43 -11.24 19.58
C PRO A 159 17.43 -10.11 19.31
N ARG A 160 16.83 -10.11 18.11
CA ARG A 160 15.77 -9.17 17.75
C ARG A 160 14.44 -9.61 18.36
N PRO A 161 13.58 -8.68 18.78
CA PRO A 161 12.20 -9.02 19.11
C PRO A 161 11.53 -9.67 17.90
N ALA A 162 10.87 -10.80 18.11
CA ALA A 162 10.09 -11.45 17.05
C ALA A 162 8.84 -10.63 16.76
N VAL A 163 8.73 -10.09 15.54
CA VAL A 163 7.53 -9.37 15.10
C VAL A 163 6.46 -10.39 14.72
N THR A 164 5.29 -10.29 15.34
CA THR A 164 4.17 -11.21 15.10
C THR A 164 2.92 -10.45 14.65
N ILE A 165 2.21 -11.01 13.66
CA ILE A 165 0.94 -10.46 13.17
C ILE A 165 -0.19 -11.03 14.04
N ARG A 166 -0.92 -10.16 14.72
CA ARG A 166 -2.06 -10.51 15.57
C ARG A 166 -3.32 -9.79 15.10
N GLU A 167 -4.47 -10.40 15.38
CA GLU A 167 -5.77 -9.78 15.20
C GLU A 167 -6.18 -9.19 16.55
N THR A 168 -6.60 -7.93 16.55
CA THR A 168 -7.16 -7.27 17.72
C THR A 168 -8.58 -7.80 17.99
N PRO A 169 -9.14 -7.60 19.20
CA PRO A 169 -10.52 -7.98 19.50
C PRO A 169 -11.56 -7.36 18.55
N ASN A 170 -11.24 -6.21 17.96
CA ASN A 170 -12.08 -5.50 17.01
C ASN A 170 -11.97 -6.06 15.57
N GLY A 171 -11.11 -7.06 15.35
CA GLY A 171 -10.86 -7.67 14.05
C GLY A 171 -9.71 -7.05 13.25
N ASP A 172 -9.22 -5.86 13.65
CA ASP A 172 -8.13 -5.18 12.95
C ASP A 172 -6.80 -5.93 13.12
N VAL A 173 -5.98 -5.93 12.08
CA VAL A 173 -4.65 -6.54 12.12
C VAL A 173 -3.62 -5.57 12.72
N SER A 174 -2.77 -6.08 13.62
CA SER A 174 -1.69 -5.32 14.27
C SER A 174 -0.37 -6.09 14.32
N LEU A 175 0.73 -5.34 14.29
CA LEU A 175 2.09 -5.86 14.41
C LEU A 175 2.54 -5.78 15.86
N TYR A 176 2.64 -6.93 16.52
CA TYR A 176 3.15 -7.00 17.89
C TYR A 176 4.66 -7.19 17.88
N GLY A 177 5.38 -6.33 18.60
CA GLY A 177 6.84 -6.35 18.71
C GLY A 177 7.58 -5.53 17.64
N ALA A 178 6.85 -4.90 16.71
CA ALA A 178 7.41 -3.87 15.83
C ALA A 178 7.48 -2.53 16.59
N VAL A 179 8.54 -1.76 16.36
CA VAL A 179 8.72 -0.43 16.90
C VAL A 179 7.80 0.55 16.17
N GLU A 180 7.05 1.32 16.94
CA GLU A 180 6.34 2.51 16.46
C GLU A 180 7.06 3.75 16.98
N ARG A 181 7.54 4.61 16.07
CA ARG A 181 8.17 5.89 16.42
C ARG A 181 7.16 7.01 16.26
N GLU A 182 6.97 7.81 17.30
CA GLU A 182 6.26 9.09 17.20
C GLU A 182 7.12 10.08 16.38
N VAL A 183 6.48 10.81 15.47
CA VAL A 183 7.11 11.82 14.61
C VAL A 183 6.32 13.12 14.71
N ARG A 184 7.03 14.24 14.86
CA ARG A 184 6.44 15.57 15.09
C ARG A 184 6.64 16.55 13.95
N SER A 185 7.49 16.20 12.99
CA SER A 185 7.69 16.99 11.78
C SER A 185 7.87 16.11 10.54
N ARG A 186 7.76 16.74 9.36
CA ARG A 186 8.03 16.10 8.08
C ARG A 186 9.49 15.61 7.99
N GLU A 187 10.43 16.34 8.60
CA GLU A 187 11.85 16.00 8.64
C GLU A 187 12.08 14.75 9.47
N GLU A 188 11.51 14.67 10.69
CA GLU A 188 11.61 13.48 11.54
C GLU A 188 11.04 12.23 10.84
N MET A 189 9.90 12.36 10.16
CA MET A 189 9.31 11.25 9.42
C MET A 189 10.13 10.84 8.20
N ALA A 190 10.75 11.79 7.50
CA ALA A 190 11.65 11.52 6.39
C ALA A 190 12.95 10.82 6.87
N GLU A 191 13.50 11.20 8.02
CA GLU A 191 14.65 10.53 8.64
C GLU A 191 14.32 9.08 9.01
N VAL A 192 13.12 8.81 9.52
CA VAL A 192 12.67 7.44 9.83
C VAL A 192 12.55 6.61 8.55
N LEU A 193 12.00 7.17 7.47
CA LEU A 193 11.94 6.52 6.17
C LEU A 193 13.35 6.20 5.63
N GLU A 194 14.27 7.16 5.74
CA GLU A 194 15.67 7.00 5.32
C GLU A 194 16.36 5.88 6.10
N LEU A 195 16.23 5.88 7.43
CA LEU A 195 16.82 4.86 8.29
C LEU A 195 16.34 3.45 7.89
N GLY A 196 15.03 3.28 7.66
CA GLY A 196 14.48 2.00 7.23
C GLY A 196 14.93 1.60 5.82
N THR A 197 15.08 2.57 4.93
CA THR A 197 15.60 2.37 3.56
C THR A 197 17.07 1.91 3.58
N LEU A 198 17.88 2.50 4.45
CA LEU A 198 19.28 2.09 4.66
C LEU A 198 19.35 0.68 5.26
N CYS A 199 18.48 0.35 6.22
CA CYS A 199 18.40 -0.99 6.79
C CYS A 199 17.94 -2.06 5.77
N ARG A 200 17.09 -1.68 4.82
CA ARG A 200 16.69 -2.53 3.69
C ARG A 200 17.85 -2.73 2.71
N SER A 201 18.61 -1.67 2.40
CA SER A 201 19.73 -1.67 1.45
C SER A 201 21.01 -2.34 1.98
N THR A 202 21.35 -2.16 3.26
CA THR A 202 22.49 -2.86 3.88
C THR A 202 22.31 -4.37 3.90
N ALA A 203 21.06 -4.82 3.92
CA ALA A 203 20.70 -6.23 3.83
C ALA A 203 20.81 -6.80 2.39
N SER A 204 21.13 -5.96 1.40
CA SER A 204 21.21 -6.30 -0.04
C SER A 204 22.64 -6.33 -0.61
N THR A 205 23.69 -6.51 0.21
CA THR A 205 25.08 -6.42 -0.27
C THR A 205 25.49 -7.48 -1.32
N ASN A 206 26.21 -6.97 -2.34
CA ASN A 206 27.10 -7.56 -3.36
C ASN A 206 26.68 -8.70 -4.31
N MET A 207 25.48 -9.27 -4.25
CA MET A 207 25.08 -10.21 -5.34
C MET A 207 23.57 -10.43 -5.52
N ASN A 208 22.72 -9.79 -4.71
CA ASN A 208 21.28 -10.03 -4.68
C ASN A 208 20.52 -8.69 -4.64
N ASN A 209 19.75 -8.40 -5.68
CA ASN A 209 18.83 -7.27 -5.71
C ASN A 209 17.64 -7.52 -4.76
N ARG A 210 17.88 -7.45 -3.44
CA ARG A 210 16.91 -7.85 -2.39
C ARG A 210 15.61 -7.04 -2.43
N SER A 211 15.62 -5.80 -2.94
CA SER A 211 14.40 -4.99 -3.09
C SER A 211 13.36 -5.64 -4.02
N SER A 212 13.80 -6.46 -4.98
CA SER A 212 12.91 -7.28 -5.83
C SER A 212 12.30 -8.50 -5.13
N ARG A 213 12.78 -8.85 -3.94
CA ARG A 213 12.53 -10.14 -3.27
C ARG A 213 11.93 -10.03 -1.87
N SER A 214 11.60 -8.81 -1.45
CA SER A 214 10.93 -8.56 -0.17
C SER A 214 9.86 -7.51 -0.32
N HIS A 215 8.83 -7.62 0.51
CA HIS A 215 7.74 -6.65 0.58
C HIS A 215 8.07 -5.64 1.68
N ALA A 216 8.09 -4.35 1.36
CA ALA A 216 8.31 -3.30 2.34
C ALA A 216 6.99 -2.61 2.64
N ILE A 217 6.65 -2.45 3.92
CA ILE A 217 5.37 -1.90 4.36
C ILE A 217 5.64 -0.79 5.36
N PHE A 218 5.48 0.45 4.90
CA PHE A 218 5.58 1.65 5.71
C PHE A 218 4.18 2.03 6.20
N THR A 219 3.96 2.02 7.50
CA THR A 219 2.65 2.27 8.11
C THR A 219 2.67 3.58 8.87
N ILE A 220 1.68 4.41 8.59
CA ILE A 220 1.43 5.67 9.27
C ILE A 220 0.18 5.48 10.12
N THR A 221 0.31 5.61 11.43
CA THR A 221 -0.80 5.59 12.39
C THR A 221 -1.06 7.01 12.84
N MET A 222 -2.27 7.49 12.63
CA MET A 222 -2.72 8.82 13.03
C MET A 222 -3.79 8.69 14.10
N GLU A 223 -3.60 9.41 15.20
CA GLU A 223 -4.60 9.57 16.26
C GLU A 223 -4.95 11.06 16.36
N GLN A 224 -6.24 11.37 16.37
CA GLN A 224 -6.73 12.74 16.47
C GLN A 224 -7.67 12.84 17.66
N ARG A 225 -7.38 13.78 18.56
CA ARG A 225 -8.32 14.18 19.60
C ARG A 225 -9.16 15.35 19.09
N ARG A 226 -10.47 15.16 19.02
CA ARG A 226 -11.43 16.24 18.72
C ARG A 226 -11.80 16.98 20.00
N GLN A 227 -12.20 18.25 19.82
CA GLN A 227 -12.73 19.05 20.93
C GLN A 227 -13.90 18.32 21.60
N GLU A 228 -13.92 18.45 22.93
CA GLU A 228 -14.87 17.83 23.83
C GLU A 228 -16.30 18.26 23.50
N VAL A 229 -17.16 17.31 23.15
CA VAL A 229 -18.60 17.56 22.99
C VAL A 229 -19.29 17.08 24.26
N GLU A 230 -19.65 18.03 25.12
CA GLU A 230 -20.39 17.79 26.38
C GLU A 230 -19.68 16.84 27.35
N GLY A 231 -18.40 17.08 27.66
CA GLY A 231 -17.68 16.34 28.71
C GLY A 231 -17.02 15.01 28.28
N VAL A 232 -17.01 14.69 26.98
CA VAL A 232 -16.50 13.43 26.45
C VAL A 232 -15.47 13.71 25.35
N GLU A 233 -14.26 13.18 25.53
CA GLU A 233 -13.18 13.23 24.52
C GLU A 233 -13.51 12.27 23.36
N ASP A 234 -13.60 12.80 22.13
CA ASP A 234 -13.79 11.99 20.92
C ASP A 234 -12.42 11.77 20.25
N PHE A 235 -12.04 10.50 20.11
CA PHE A 235 -10.78 10.09 19.49
C PHE A 235 -11.04 9.40 18.14
N LEU A 236 -10.34 9.87 17.12
CA LEU A 236 -10.30 9.24 15.80
C LEU A 236 -8.95 8.57 15.59
N GLY A 237 -8.98 7.30 15.24
CA GLY A 237 -7.80 6.55 14.81
C GLY A 237 -7.84 6.30 13.31
N ALA A 238 -6.69 6.27 12.66
CA ALA A 238 -6.59 5.83 11.28
C ALA A 238 -5.20 5.27 10.97
N LYS A 239 -5.13 4.26 10.10
CA LYS A 239 -3.89 3.68 9.62
C LYS A 239 -3.78 3.81 8.10
N MET A 240 -2.63 4.24 7.60
CA MET A 240 -2.30 4.22 6.19
C MET A 240 -1.11 3.29 5.94
N HIS A 241 -1.33 2.25 5.14
CA HIS A 241 -0.27 1.35 4.69
C HIS A 241 0.24 1.78 3.32
N LEU A 242 1.55 1.99 3.20
CA LEU A 242 2.25 2.30 1.96
C LEU A 242 3.18 1.12 1.65
N VAL A 243 2.80 0.31 0.65
CA VAL A 243 3.36 -1.01 0.43
C VAL A 243 4.11 -1.07 -0.92
N ASP A 244 5.40 -1.41 -0.87
CA ASP A 244 6.24 -1.73 -2.02
C ASP A 244 6.41 -3.26 -2.08
N LEU A 245 5.69 -3.92 -2.99
CA LEU A 245 5.74 -5.38 -3.10
C LEU A 245 6.99 -5.86 -3.84
N ALA A 246 7.37 -7.11 -3.59
CA ALA A 246 8.36 -7.83 -4.41
C ALA A 246 7.91 -7.95 -5.88
N GLY A 247 8.84 -8.34 -6.75
CA GLY A 247 8.55 -8.63 -8.17
C GLY A 247 7.61 -9.81 -8.36
N SER A 248 6.63 -9.66 -9.26
CA SER A 248 5.65 -10.69 -9.59
C SER A 248 6.12 -11.73 -10.62
N GLU A 249 7.33 -11.59 -11.15
CA GLU A 249 7.84 -12.44 -12.21
C GLU A 249 8.05 -13.90 -11.77
N ARG A 250 7.84 -14.81 -12.72
CA ARG A 250 8.01 -16.24 -12.47
C ARG A 250 9.49 -16.62 -12.38
N ALA A 251 9.84 -17.42 -11.37
CA ALA A 251 11.21 -17.91 -11.15
C ALA A 251 11.80 -18.65 -12.37
N LYS A 252 10.97 -19.21 -13.27
CA LYS A 252 11.43 -19.89 -14.51
C LYS A 252 12.16 -18.97 -15.50
N ARG A 253 11.90 -17.66 -15.49
CA ARG A 253 12.58 -16.69 -16.38
C ARG A 253 13.91 -16.22 -15.83
N THR A 254 14.09 -16.29 -14.51
CA THR A 254 15.41 -16.12 -13.91
C THR A 254 16.20 -17.39 -14.23
N LYS A 255 17.34 -17.30 -14.95
CA LYS A 255 18.28 -18.42 -15.19
C LYS A 255 18.98 -18.85 -13.88
N ALA A 256 18.20 -18.98 -12.82
CA ALA A 256 18.62 -19.13 -11.45
C ALA A 256 18.62 -20.62 -11.10
N GLU A 257 19.80 -21.20 -10.94
CA GLU A 257 19.94 -22.62 -10.58
C GLU A 257 20.03 -22.83 -9.05
N GLY A 258 19.66 -24.04 -8.60
CA GLY A 258 19.87 -24.50 -7.23
C GLY A 258 19.11 -23.70 -6.16
N ALA A 259 19.85 -23.17 -5.15
CA ALA A 259 19.28 -22.45 -4.01
C ALA A 259 18.49 -21.19 -4.41
N ARG A 260 18.84 -20.57 -5.56
CA ARG A 260 18.14 -19.38 -6.07
C ARG A 260 16.76 -19.70 -6.65
N LEU A 261 16.57 -20.90 -7.23
CA LEU A 261 15.24 -21.36 -7.67
C LEU A 261 14.33 -21.61 -6.47
N ARG A 262 14.85 -22.25 -5.41
CA ARG A 262 14.11 -22.45 -4.15
C ARG A 262 13.75 -21.11 -3.50
N GLU A 263 14.65 -20.13 -3.55
CA GLU A 263 14.40 -18.76 -3.09
C GLU A 263 13.28 -18.07 -3.89
N GLY A 264 13.30 -18.16 -5.22
CA GLY A 264 12.25 -17.62 -6.10
C GLY A 264 10.85 -18.22 -5.86
N ILE A 265 10.78 -19.49 -5.44
CA ILE A 265 9.53 -20.14 -5.02
C ILE A 265 9.00 -19.51 -3.72
N HIS A 266 9.88 -19.23 -2.74
CA HIS A 266 9.48 -18.62 -1.48
C HIS A 266 9.06 -17.14 -1.62
N ILE A 267 9.68 -16.38 -2.51
CA ILE A 267 9.28 -14.98 -2.81
C ILE A 267 7.90 -14.95 -3.44
N ASN A 268 7.67 -15.84 -4.40
CA ASN A 268 6.38 -15.94 -5.06
C ASN A 268 5.27 -16.49 -4.16
N ARG A 269 5.58 -17.11 -3.00
CA ARG A 269 4.55 -17.56 -2.07
C ARG A 269 3.67 -16.41 -1.59
N GLY A 270 4.27 -15.27 -1.24
CA GLY A 270 3.53 -14.09 -0.79
C GLY A 270 2.57 -13.56 -1.85
N LEU A 271 3.05 -13.41 -3.09
CA LEU A 271 2.27 -12.92 -4.22
C LEU A 271 1.26 -13.94 -4.76
N LEU A 272 1.57 -15.24 -4.70
CA LEU A 272 0.63 -16.31 -5.04
C LEU A 272 -0.54 -16.32 -4.05
N ALA A 273 -0.25 -16.25 -2.75
CA ALA A 273 -1.28 -16.14 -1.72
C ALA A 273 -2.13 -14.88 -1.94
N LEU A 274 -1.52 -13.75 -2.27
CA LEU A 274 -2.24 -12.52 -2.64
C LEU A 274 -3.19 -12.78 -3.81
N GLY A 275 -2.74 -13.48 -4.86
CA GLY A 275 -3.59 -13.85 -5.99
C GLY A 275 -4.76 -14.74 -5.62
N ASN A 276 -4.52 -15.72 -4.74
CA ASN A 276 -5.58 -16.60 -4.24
C ASN A 276 -6.62 -15.84 -3.42
N VAL A 277 -6.18 -14.86 -2.61
CA VAL A 277 -7.07 -13.97 -1.84
C VAL A 277 -7.94 -13.14 -2.77
N ILE A 278 -7.35 -12.47 -3.77
CA ILE A 278 -8.11 -11.66 -4.74
C ILE A 278 -9.15 -12.53 -5.47
N ASN A 279 -8.76 -13.70 -5.97
CA ASN A 279 -9.67 -14.60 -6.67
C ASN A 279 -10.81 -15.06 -5.75
N ALA A 280 -10.50 -15.48 -4.53
CA ALA A 280 -11.50 -15.92 -3.57
C ALA A 280 -12.51 -14.82 -3.22
N ILE A 281 -12.07 -13.56 -3.12
CA ILE A 281 -12.96 -12.42 -2.85
C ILE A 281 -13.87 -12.15 -4.07
N VAL A 282 -13.30 -12.07 -5.27
CA VAL A 282 -14.04 -11.77 -6.50
C VAL A 282 -15.04 -12.89 -6.83
N ASP A 283 -14.66 -14.15 -6.63
CA ASP A 283 -15.51 -15.32 -6.83
C ASP A 283 -16.52 -15.54 -5.67
N ASN A 284 -16.58 -14.63 -4.69
CA ASN A 284 -17.44 -14.68 -3.50
C ASN A 284 -17.36 -16.01 -2.73
N HIS A 285 -16.14 -16.55 -2.57
CA HIS A 285 -15.91 -17.73 -1.74
C HIS A 285 -16.24 -17.43 -0.27
N LYS A 286 -16.82 -18.42 0.44
CA LYS A 286 -17.13 -18.30 1.88
C LYS A 286 -15.90 -18.10 2.75
N HIS A 287 -14.76 -18.66 2.34
CA HIS A 287 -13.50 -18.58 3.06
C HIS A 287 -12.42 -17.98 2.15
N VAL A 288 -11.80 -16.89 2.61
CA VAL A 288 -10.70 -16.22 1.93
C VAL A 288 -9.39 -16.59 2.63
N PRO A 289 -8.37 -17.11 1.92
CA PRO A 289 -7.18 -17.70 2.53
C PRO A 289 -6.12 -16.66 2.94
N TYR A 290 -6.49 -15.66 3.75
CA TYR A 290 -5.54 -14.64 4.23
C TYR A 290 -4.39 -15.22 5.04
N ARG A 291 -4.53 -16.44 5.58
CA ARG A 291 -3.52 -17.08 6.45
C ARG A 291 -2.39 -17.75 5.68
N ASP A 292 -2.48 -17.85 4.36
CA ASP A 292 -1.49 -18.56 3.53
C ASP A 292 -0.12 -17.87 3.46
N SER A 293 -0.10 -16.54 3.69
CA SER A 293 1.14 -15.75 3.82
C SER A 293 1.02 -14.63 4.86
N LYS A 294 2.15 -14.23 5.45
CA LYS A 294 2.21 -13.05 6.34
C LYS A 294 1.79 -11.77 5.64
N LEU A 295 2.09 -11.65 4.34
CA LEU A 295 1.68 -10.52 3.51
C LEU A 295 0.16 -10.39 3.45
N THR A 296 -0.54 -11.48 3.12
CA THR A 296 -2.00 -11.46 3.00
C THR A 296 -2.70 -11.30 4.33
N ARG A 297 -2.11 -11.80 5.43
CA ARG A 297 -2.58 -11.49 6.79
C ARG A 297 -2.47 -10.02 7.11
N LEU A 298 -1.38 -9.35 6.74
CA LEU A 298 -1.19 -7.92 7.00
C LEU A 298 -2.15 -7.07 6.15
N LEU A 299 -2.37 -7.46 4.90
CA LEU A 299 -3.27 -6.77 3.97
C LEU A 299 -4.74 -7.24 4.05
N GLN A 300 -5.09 -8.01 5.08
CA GLN A 300 -6.45 -8.54 5.23
C GLN A 300 -7.50 -7.42 5.28
N ASP A 301 -7.20 -6.34 6.00
CA ASP A 301 -8.11 -5.19 6.11
C ASP A 301 -8.14 -4.38 4.80
N SER A 302 -7.06 -4.43 4.03
CA SER A 302 -6.89 -3.74 2.75
C SER A 302 -7.66 -4.37 1.60
N LEU A 303 -7.96 -5.67 1.66
CA LEU A 303 -8.58 -6.43 0.57
C LEU A 303 -9.86 -7.09 1.09
N GLY A 304 -11.02 -6.51 0.81
CA GLY A 304 -12.31 -7.00 1.28
C GLY A 304 -12.68 -6.58 2.72
N GLY A 305 -11.89 -5.70 3.35
CA GLY A 305 -12.04 -5.29 4.75
C GLY A 305 -12.29 -3.79 4.96
N ASN A 306 -11.90 -3.31 6.15
CA ASN A 306 -12.03 -1.92 6.60
C ASN A 306 -10.84 -1.07 6.13
N SER A 307 -10.80 -0.73 4.84
CA SER A 307 -9.77 0.17 4.29
C SER A 307 -10.19 0.72 2.93
N ARG A 308 -9.81 1.96 2.65
CA ARG A 308 -9.83 2.51 1.28
C ARG A 308 -8.53 2.14 0.59
N THR A 309 -8.62 1.36 -0.49
CA THR A 309 -7.44 0.74 -1.09
C THR A 309 -7.21 1.19 -2.52
N VAL A 310 -5.96 1.54 -2.83
CA VAL A 310 -5.46 1.82 -4.17
C VAL A 310 -4.38 0.80 -4.53
N MET A 311 -4.57 0.12 -5.65
CA MET A 311 -3.54 -0.68 -6.30
C MET A 311 -2.87 0.13 -7.40
N ILE A 312 -1.54 0.25 -7.35
CA ILE A 312 -0.74 0.81 -8.45
C ILE A 312 -0.07 -0.33 -9.21
N ALA A 313 -0.61 -0.68 -10.38
CA ALA A 313 -0.06 -1.69 -11.26
C ALA A 313 1.03 -1.08 -12.16
N CYS A 314 2.29 -1.35 -11.84
CA CYS A 314 3.45 -0.88 -12.60
C CYS A 314 3.82 -1.90 -13.69
N VAL A 315 3.87 -1.48 -14.95
CA VAL A 315 4.15 -2.35 -16.11
C VAL A 315 5.27 -1.79 -16.99
N SER A 316 6.01 -2.68 -17.67
CA SER A 316 6.97 -2.30 -18.72
C SER A 316 6.26 -2.32 -20.09
N PRO A 317 6.50 -1.32 -20.96
CA PRO A 317 5.97 -1.33 -22.33
C PRO A 317 6.75 -2.27 -23.25
N ALA A 318 7.93 -2.75 -22.85
CA ALA A 318 8.78 -3.58 -23.70
C ALA A 318 8.12 -4.92 -24.07
N ASP A 319 8.16 -5.27 -25.35
CA ASP A 319 7.73 -6.56 -25.90
C ASP A 319 8.43 -7.77 -25.23
N SER A 320 9.70 -7.65 -24.88
CA SER A 320 10.44 -8.67 -24.11
C SER A 320 9.83 -8.97 -22.73
N ASN A 321 9.00 -8.07 -22.21
CA ASN A 321 8.31 -8.17 -20.94
C ASN A 321 6.80 -8.40 -21.08
N PHE A 322 6.30 -8.59 -22.31
CA PHE A 322 4.87 -8.64 -22.62
C PHE A 322 4.06 -9.60 -21.75
N GLU A 323 4.53 -10.84 -21.55
CA GLU A 323 3.80 -11.85 -20.76
C GLU A 323 3.59 -11.41 -19.31
N GLU A 324 4.59 -10.77 -18.69
CA GLU A 324 4.53 -10.34 -17.29
C GLU A 324 3.72 -9.05 -17.14
N SER A 325 3.80 -8.14 -18.12
CA SER A 325 2.91 -6.98 -18.21
C SER A 325 1.45 -7.42 -18.36
N LEU A 326 1.17 -8.40 -19.24
CA LEU A 326 -0.17 -8.96 -19.42
C LEU A 326 -0.70 -9.64 -18.15
N ASN A 327 0.15 -10.40 -17.45
CA ASN A 327 -0.23 -11.00 -16.16
C ASN A 327 -0.57 -9.92 -15.13
N THR A 328 0.22 -8.85 -15.08
CA THR A 328 0.00 -7.70 -14.18
C THR A 328 -1.32 -7.00 -14.49
N LEU A 329 -1.61 -6.75 -15.77
CA LEU A 329 -2.85 -6.13 -16.23
C LEU A 329 -4.09 -6.98 -15.88
N ARG A 330 -4.04 -8.29 -16.13
CA ARG A 330 -5.13 -9.23 -15.76
C ARG A 330 -5.34 -9.28 -14.26
N TYR A 331 -4.26 -9.25 -13.48
CA TYR A 331 -4.32 -9.26 -12.03
C TYR A 331 -4.95 -7.99 -11.48
N ALA A 332 -4.55 -6.84 -12.02
CA ALA A 332 -5.09 -5.53 -11.68
C ALA A 332 -6.59 -5.41 -12.05
N ASP A 333 -6.99 -5.98 -13.18
CA ASP A 333 -8.39 -6.01 -13.62
C ASP A 333 -9.27 -6.80 -12.63
N ARG A 334 -8.78 -7.95 -12.13
CA ARG A 334 -9.46 -8.68 -11.05
C ARG A 334 -9.54 -7.88 -9.76
N ALA A 335 -8.44 -7.25 -9.34
CA ALA A 335 -8.39 -6.49 -8.10
C ALA A 335 -9.44 -5.37 -8.04
N ARG A 336 -9.77 -4.75 -9.17
CA ARG A 336 -10.79 -3.70 -9.29
C ARG A 336 -12.19 -4.14 -8.84
N HIS A 337 -12.48 -5.44 -8.89
CA HIS A 337 -13.77 -6.01 -8.51
C HIS A 337 -13.87 -6.33 -7.00
N ILE A 338 -12.82 -6.08 -6.23
CA ILE A 338 -12.82 -6.23 -4.78
C ILE A 338 -13.62 -5.07 -4.17
N ARG A 339 -14.60 -5.43 -3.33
CA ARG A 339 -15.41 -4.48 -2.56
C ARG A 339 -14.92 -4.42 -1.12
N ASN A 340 -14.48 -3.24 -0.70
CA ASN A 340 -14.13 -2.94 0.69
C ASN A 340 -15.29 -2.25 1.40
N LYS A 341 -15.26 -2.29 2.73
CA LYS A 341 -16.24 -1.65 3.62
C LYS A 341 -15.52 -0.73 4.61
N PRO A 342 -14.89 0.35 4.13
CA PRO A 342 -14.26 1.34 5.01
C PRO A 342 -15.26 1.93 6.00
N VAL A 343 -14.85 1.99 7.26
CA VAL A 343 -15.59 2.67 8.34
C VAL A 343 -14.69 3.70 9.02
N VAL A 344 -15.30 4.70 9.63
CA VAL A 344 -14.58 5.67 10.45
C VAL A 344 -14.22 5.03 11.78
N ASN A 345 -12.94 4.94 12.10
CA ASN A 345 -12.49 4.34 13.35
C ASN A 345 -12.54 5.38 14.48
N ARG A 346 -13.58 5.28 15.32
CA ARG A 346 -13.74 6.05 16.56
C ARG A 346 -13.51 5.15 17.77
N ASP A 347 -13.08 5.74 18.88
CA ASP A 347 -12.98 5.02 20.15
C ASP A 347 -14.33 4.34 20.49
N PRO A 348 -14.35 3.03 20.85
CA PRO A 348 -15.56 2.31 21.22
C PRO A 348 -16.40 3.01 22.29
N VAL A 349 -15.79 3.70 23.26
CA VAL A 349 -16.52 4.44 24.31
C VAL A 349 -17.24 5.65 23.72
N ALA A 350 -16.55 6.42 22.87
CA ALA A 350 -17.14 7.56 22.15
C ALA A 350 -18.22 7.10 21.14
N ALA A 351 -18.01 5.97 20.47
CA ALA A 351 -18.95 5.37 19.54
C ALA A 351 -20.23 4.88 20.24
N GLN A 352 -20.11 4.19 21.39
CA GLN A 352 -21.28 3.76 22.18
C GLN A 352 -22.08 4.94 22.72
N LEU A 353 -21.40 6.00 23.19
CA LEU A 353 -22.05 7.23 23.63
C LEU A 353 -22.79 7.93 22.49
N ALA A 354 -22.20 8.00 21.30
CA ALA A 354 -22.86 8.57 20.12
C ALA A 354 -24.13 7.79 19.74
N VAL A 355 -24.09 6.46 19.79
CA VAL A 355 -25.26 5.59 19.54
C VAL A 355 -26.33 5.83 20.61
N LEU A 356 -25.98 5.81 21.90
CA LEU A 356 -26.91 6.05 23.01
C LEU A 356 -27.56 7.43 22.93
N ARG A 357 -26.80 8.47 22.57
CA ARG A 357 -27.31 9.84 22.38
C ARG A 357 -28.31 9.92 21.23
N ASN A 358 -28.01 9.28 20.10
CA ASN A 358 -28.95 9.20 18.97
C ASN A 358 -30.25 8.48 19.36
N THR A 359 -30.17 7.41 20.14
CA THR A 359 -31.35 6.69 20.65
C THR A 359 -32.18 7.57 21.59
N ILE A 360 -31.54 8.30 22.51
CA ILE A 360 -32.25 9.23 23.43
C ILE A 360 -32.92 10.37 22.65
N ALA A 361 -32.26 10.90 21.61
CA ALA A 361 -32.81 11.96 20.76
C ALA A 361 -33.98 11.51 19.87
N GLN A 362 -34.07 10.21 19.55
CA GLN A 362 -35.20 9.63 18.83
C GLN A 362 -36.39 9.28 19.74
N LEU A 363 -36.16 9.21 21.05
CA LEU A 363 -37.18 8.92 22.07
C LEU A 363 -37.80 10.19 22.69
N LYS A 364 -37.28 11.37 22.35
CA LYS A 364 -37.89 12.68 22.63
C LYS A 364 -38.61 13.17 21.39
#